data_AF-A0A2V8MKD4-F1
#
_entry.id   AF-A0A2V8MKD4-F1
#
_cell.length_a   1.000
_cell.length_b   1.000
_cell.length_c   1.000
_cell.angle_alpha   90.00
_cell.angle_beta   90.00
_cell.angle_gamma   90.00
#
_symmetry.space_group_name_H-M   'P 1'
#
loop_
_entity.id
_entity.type
_entity.pdbx_description
1 polymer ?
#
loop_
_entity_poly.entity_id
_entity_poly.type
_entity_poly.pdbx_seq_one_letter_code
_entity_poly.pdbx_strand_id
1 'polypeptide(L)'
;LKMNGKIAFMSGRNGFLDIYVMNADGSNQRQLTFGMVNPADGFSRTYTSEPLWSPDGSRIAFKSEFDFHGFNLYLMNADGTRIRKITNSGSVGFATWSPDGKRLAFSTTCFNFEGNPCETDIYTVNVDGSNLTKLIGSSDAAAYSPAWSSDGTKIAFVRESYDAPYPSIYVMNVDGSGETRLTFTSAAAFDRNPKWSPDGTKIAFIRFNDLYIMNADGSNQTAVTTGGQASEFGVAWSPDGTKLLIDKRSQISQNAYVVQIYSIDVDGTNKRNLSNSTSYDYVGDWQPLYISASNPIDDPQFFIRQHYDDFLSREPDPSGYAFWTNEIMSCGSDAKCIDTKRQNVSAAYFLSTEFQETGYLVYRFYNAALNRTNRLPRFIEFMRDTQRVGDGVIVNATGWQQQLEQNKQAFAQEFVTRPEFKTLYPDAMSPAQFVDALYQHAGITPSSTERQVALDEFNTPTGARGRVMRRVAENQTVFTREFNRAFVLMQYFGYLRRNPDDPPDNNVSGYNFWLGKLNQFGGNYQAAEMVKAFLVSSEYRQRFGP
;
A
#
# COMPACT_ATOMS: atom_id res chain seq x y z
N LEU A 1 7.19 22.07 11.08
CA LEU A 1 8.34 21.73 10.21
C LEU A 1 7.99 20.45 9.46
N LYS A 2 8.18 20.42 8.14
CA LYS A 2 8.08 19.18 7.36
C LYS A 2 9.41 18.44 7.52
N MET A 3 9.37 17.22 8.05
CA MET A 3 10.55 16.33 8.07
C MET A 3 10.47 15.32 6.93
N ASN A 4 11.63 14.77 6.60
CA ASN A 4 11.76 13.70 5.62
C ASN A 4 11.29 12.38 6.23
N GLY A 5 10.15 11.89 5.76
CA GLY A 5 9.63 10.57 6.12
C GLY A 5 10.19 9.45 5.26
N LYS A 6 9.37 8.41 5.09
CA LYS A 6 9.71 7.27 4.23
C LYS A 6 9.76 7.66 2.76
N ILE A 7 10.49 6.88 1.98
CA ILE A 7 10.53 6.97 0.52
C ILE A 7 9.69 5.83 -0.03
N ALA A 8 8.73 6.13 -0.89
CA ALA A 8 8.03 5.12 -1.68
C ALA A 8 8.72 5.00 -3.04
N PHE A 9 8.91 3.77 -3.50
CA PHE A 9 9.65 3.48 -4.73
C PHE A 9 9.13 2.22 -5.41
N MET A 10 9.51 2.02 -6.66
CA MET A 10 9.16 0.81 -7.41
C MET A 10 10.35 -0.15 -7.44
N SER A 11 10.12 -1.44 -7.31
CA SER A 11 11.19 -2.45 -7.43
C SER A 11 10.73 -3.69 -8.18
N GLY A 12 11.62 -4.21 -9.04
CA GLY A 12 11.45 -5.47 -9.78
C GLY A 12 11.86 -6.73 -9.01
N ARG A 13 12.24 -6.62 -7.73
CA ARG A 13 13.00 -7.68 -7.01
C ARG A 13 12.22 -8.98 -6.76
N ASN A 14 10.90 -8.95 -6.84
CA ASN A 14 10.04 -10.13 -6.72
C ASN A 14 9.60 -10.69 -8.09
N GLY A 15 10.16 -10.20 -9.20
CA GLY A 15 9.77 -10.60 -10.55
C GLY A 15 8.51 -9.90 -11.09
N PHE A 16 7.97 -8.93 -10.34
CA PHE A 16 6.96 -7.98 -10.76
C PHE A 16 7.47 -6.57 -10.46
N LEU A 17 7.02 -5.56 -11.20
CA LEU A 17 7.24 -4.18 -10.79
C LEU A 17 6.18 -3.83 -9.75
N ASP A 18 6.60 -3.66 -8.51
CA ASP A 18 5.73 -3.43 -7.35
C ASP A 18 6.21 -2.24 -6.53
N ILE A 19 5.32 -1.69 -5.68
CA ILE A 19 5.62 -0.59 -4.77
C ILE A 19 6.25 -1.12 -3.49
N TYR A 20 7.31 -0.45 -3.07
CA TYR A 20 8.04 -0.65 -1.83
C TYR A 20 8.15 0.68 -1.08
N VAL A 21 8.44 0.60 0.21
CA VAL A 21 8.81 1.74 1.05
C VAL A 21 10.11 1.48 1.77
N MET A 22 10.86 2.54 2.07
CA MET A 22 12.09 2.50 2.85
C MET A 22 12.21 3.74 3.73
N ASN A 23 13.05 3.68 4.76
CA ASN A 23 13.42 4.86 5.53
C ASN A 23 14.19 5.86 4.64
N ALA A 24 14.24 7.13 5.06
CA ALA A 24 14.97 8.20 4.36
C ALA A 24 16.46 7.88 4.10
N ASP A 25 17.06 6.98 4.89
CA ASP A 25 18.46 6.54 4.77
C ASP A 25 18.65 5.28 3.91
N GLY A 26 17.57 4.73 3.35
CA GLY A 26 17.55 3.51 2.52
C GLY A 26 17.34 2.21 3.29
N SER A 27 17.29 2.25 4.64
CA SER A 27 17.06 1.07 5.47
C SER A 27 15.58 0.65 5.51
N ASN A 28 15.31 -0.53 6.07
CA ASN A 28 13.96 -1.07 6.30
C ASN A 28 13.08 -1.10 5.03
N GLN A 29 13.66 -1.60 3.93
CA GLN A 29 12.95 -1.73 2.66
C GLN A 29 11.87 -2.81 2.75
N ARG A 30 10.64 -2.47 2.37
CA ARG A 30 9.48 -3.35 2.49
C ARG A 30 8.51 -3.20 1.33
N GLN A 31 8.01 -4.33 0.85
CA GLN A 31 6.99 -4.41 -0.20
C GLN A 31 5.60 -4.02 0.30
N LEU A 32 4.86 -3.25 -0.50
CA LEU A 32 3.47 -2.83 -0.25
C LEU A 32 2.46 -3.45 -1.22
N THR A 33 2.82 -3.61 -2.50
CA THR A 33 1.95 -4.23 -3.51
C THR A 33 2.55 -5.52 -4.04
N PHE A 34 1.70 -6.39 -4.58
CA PHE A 34 2.09 -7.72 -5.04
C PHE A 34 1.46 -7.98 -6.40
N GLY A 35 2.29 -8.05 -7.42
CA GLY A 35 1.86 -8.41 -8.76
C GLY A 35 1.40 -9.87 -8.86
N MET A 36 0.55 -10.14 -9.84
CA MET A 36 0.02 -11.46 -10.13
C MET A 36 0.05 -11.78 -11.63
N VAL A 37 -0.03 -13.07 -11.94
CA VAL A 37 -0.26 -13.57 -13.30
C VAL A 37 -1.76 -13.77 -13.49
N ASN A 38 -2.28 -13.38 -14.65
CA ASN A 38 -3.68 -13.56 -15.01
C ASN A 38 -4.01 -15.06 -15.01
N PRO A 39 -4.94 -15.52 -14.16
CA PRO A 39 -5.30 -16.93 -14.12
C PRO A 39 -6.05 -17.40 -15.37
N ALA A 40 -6.64 -16.49 -16.15
CA ALA A 40 -7.39 -16.84 -17.35
C ALA A 40 -6.48 -17.28 -18.51
N ASP A 41 -5.30 -16.67 -18.63
CA ASP A 41 -4.36 -16.93 -19.73
C ASP A 41 -3.03 -17.55 -19.27
N GLY A 42 -2.70 -17.46 -17.98
CA GLY A 42 -1.49 -18.03 -17.39
C GLY A 42 -0.19 -17.30 -17.74
N PHE A 43 -0.24 -16.14 -18.41
CA PHE A 43 0.96 -15.41 -18.83
C PHE A 43 0.91 -13.90 -18.57
N SER A 44 -0.24 -13.24 -18.68
CA SER A 44 -0.35 -11.78 -18.52
C SER A 44 0.00 -11.39 -17.09
N ARG A 45 0.77 -10.30 -16.89
CA ARG A 45 1.25 -9.87 -15.57
C ARG A 45 0.71 -8.49 -15.23
N THR A 46 0.39 -8.27 -13.97
CA THR A 46 0.08 -6.93 -13.47
C THR A 46 1.37 -6.13 -13.22
N TYR A 47 1.33 -4.84 -13.49
CA TYR A 47 2.38 -3.90 -13.11
C TYR A 47 1.81 -2.83 -12.19
N THR A 48 2.58 -2.43 -11.19
CA THR A 48 2.21 -1.36 -10.25
C THR A 48 3.34 -0.35 -10.17
N SER A 49 3.01 0.93 -10.37
CA SER A 49 4.03 1.97 -10.56
C SER A 49 3.59 3.35 -10.07
N GLU A 50 4.54 4.29 -10.06
CA GLU A 50 4.37 5.71 -9.70
C GLU A 50 3.70 5.95 -8.34
N PRO A 51 4.29 5.47 -7.22
CA PRO A 51 3.76 5.79 -5.91
C PRO A 51 4.01 7.26 -5.56
N LEU A 52 2.95 7.95 -5.15
CA LEU A 52 2.91 9.37 -4.80
C LEU A 52 2.32 9.54 -3.41
N TRP A 53 3.07 10.13 -2.49
CA TRP A 53 2.59 10.40 -1.14
C TRP A 53 1.54 11.51 -1.17
N SER A 54 0.47 11.32 -0.41
CA SER A 54 -0.49 12.40 -0.18
C SER A 54 0.20 13.55 0.58
N PRO A 55 -0.27 14.80 0.42
CA PRO A 55 0.38 15.96 1.06
C PRO A 55 0.45 15.91 2.58
N ASP A 56 -0.43 15.13 3.22
CA ASP A 56 -0.49 14.86 4.66
C ASP A 56 0.37 13.64 5.08
N GLY A 57 0.96 12.91 4.12
CA GLY A 57 1.79 11.73 4.35
C GLY A 57 1.03 10.46 4.77
N SER A 58 -0.30 10.48 4.77
CA SER A 58 -1.13 9.38 5.30
C SER A 58 -1.44 8.28 4.27
N ARG A 59 -1.38 8.60 2.99
CA ARG A 59 -1.80 7.73 1.87
C ARG A 59 -0.81 7.77 0.72
N ILE A 60 -0.90 6.78 -0.16
CA ILE A 60 -0.12 6.69 -1.39
C ILE A 60 -1.11 6.50 -2.55
N ALA A 61 -1.09 7.42 -3.50
CA ALA A 61 -1.72 7.22 -4.81
C ALA A 61 -0.72 6.53 -5.74
N PHE A 62 -1.21 5.68 -6.63
CA PHE A 62 -0.36 4.95 -7.57
C PHE A 62 -1.18 4.47 -8.76
N LYS A 63 -0.51 4.02 -9.82
CA LYS A 63 -1.18 3.36 -10.95
C LYS A 63 -0.93 1.86 -10.97
N SER A 64 -1.96 1.10 -11.32
CA SER A 64 -1.88 -0.37 -11.38
C SER A 64 -2.80 -0.96 -12.45
N GLU A 65 -2.48 -2.16 -12.89
CA GLU A 65 -3.26 -2.99 -13.82
C GLU A 65 -3.83 -4.22 -13.10
N PHE A 66 -4.26 -4.08 -11.84
CA PHE A 66 -4.77 -5.21 -11.04
C PHE A 66 -5.93 -5.97 -11.70
N ASP A 67 -6.66 -5.33 -12.61
CA ASP A 67 -7.78 -5.92 -13.37
C ASP A 67 -7.38 -6.38 -14.79
N PHE A 68 -6.11 -6.29 -15.16
CA PHE A 68 -5.59 -6.65 -16.49
C PHE A 68 -6.21 -5.86 -17.65
N HIS A 69 -6.83 -4.71 -17.37
CA HIS A 69 -7.52 -3.87 -18.36
C HIS A 69 -6.87 -2.47 -18.47
N GLY A 70 -5.53 -2.43 -18.36
CA GLY A 70 -4.74 -1.21 -18.45
C GLY A 70 -4.64 -0.43 -17.14
N PHE A 71 -3.80 0.62 -17.13
CA PHE A 71 -3.48 1.36 -15.92
C PHE A 71 -4.66 2.20 -15.42
N ASN A 72 -4.97 2.06 -14.14
CA ASN A 72 -5.91 2.90 -13.42
C ASN A 72 -5.25 3.50 -12.18
N LEU A 73 -5.77 4.64 -11.70
CA LEU A 73 -5.36 5.20 -10.41
C LEU A 73 -5.96 4.38 -9.27
N TYR A 74 -5.13 4.11 -8.27
CA TYR A 74 -5.48 3.48 -7.02
C TYR A 74 -4.96 4.32 -5.86
N LEU A 75 -5.54 4.09 -4.69
CA LEU A 75 -5.15 4.68 -3.42
C LEU A 75 -4.96 3.59 -2.38
N MET A 76 -3.95 3.74 -1.54
CA MET A 76 -3.74 2.91 -0.35
C MET A 76 -3.31 3.77 0.84
N ASN A 77 -3.41 3.21 2.04
CA ASN A 77 -2.78 3.75 3.24
C ASN A 77 -1.24 3.66 3.13
N ALA A 78 -0.53 4.47 3.91
CA ALA A 78 0.93 4.52 4.01
C ALA A 78 1.62 3.15 4.25
N ASP A 79 0.89 2.18 4.81
CA ASP A 79 1.36 0.84 5.17
C ASP A 79 1.00 -0.26 4.14
N GLY A 80 0.41 0.13 3.01
CA GLY A 80 0.00 -0.77 1.92
C GLY A 80 -1.42 -1.33 2.04
N THR A 81 -2.18 -0.96 3.08
CA THR A 81 -3.56 -1.43 3.28
C THR A 81 -4.61 -0.55 2.60
N ARG A 82 -5.87 -1.00 2.54
CA ARG A 82 -6.99 -0.25 1.95
C ARG A 82 -6.78 0.17 0.49
N ILE A 83 -6.24 -0.73 -0.32
CA ILE A 83 -6.15 -0.52 -1.76
C ILE A 83 -7.58 -0.35 -2.32
N ARG A 84 -7.83 0.75 -3.02
CA ARG A 84 -9.09 0.98 -3.76
C ARG A 84 -8.83 1.70 -5.09
N LYS A 85 -9.63 1.38 -6.09
CA LYS A 85 -9.59 1.98 -7.44
C LYS A 85 -10.25 3.37 -7.42
N ILE A 86 -9.66 4.34 -8.11
CA ILE A 86 -10.18 5.72 -8.27
C ILE A 86 -10.77 5.93 -9.67
N THR A 87 -10.05 5.51 -10.72
CA THR A 87 -10.47 5.71 -12.12
C THR A 87 -10.85 4.40 -12.79
N ASN A 88 -11.60 4.45 -13.89
CA ASN A 88 -11.94 3.27 -14.70
C ASN A 88 -11.64 3.49 -16.20
N SER A 89 -10.57 4.24 -16.51
CA SER A 89 -10.21 4.61 -17.89
C SER A 89 -9.31 3.59 -18.59
N GLY A 90 -8.57 2.76 -17.84
CA GLY A 90 -7.59 1.81 -18.38
C GLY A 90 -6.36 2.46 -19.04
N SER A 91 -6.24 3.78 -18.92
CA SER A 91 -5.32 4.59 -19.72
C SER A 91 -4.65 5.66 -18.87
N VAL A 92 -4.30 5.37 -17.62
CA VAL A 92 -3.66 6.33 -16.70
C VAL A 92 -2.13 6.38 -16.90
N GLY A 93 -1.62 7.58 -17.14
CA GLY A 93 -0.20 7.94 -17.16
C GLY A 93 0.29 8.53 -15.84
N PHE A 94 1.11 9.57 -15.93
CA PHE A 94 1.71 10.25 -14.78
C PHE A 94 0.68 11.02 -13.96
N ALA A 95 0.77 10.94 -12.64
CA ALA A 95 -0.13 11.64 -11.72
C ALA A 95 0.59 12.56 -10.72
N THR A 96 -0.19 13.44 -10.08
CA THR A 96 0.23 14.31 -8.97
C THR A 96 -0.94 14.65 -8.07
N TRP A 97 -0.66 14.81 -6.77
CA TRP A 97 -1.63 15.31 -5.79
C TRP A 97 -1.85 16.81 -5.91
N SER A 98 -3.08 17.26 -5.67
CA SER A 98 -3.32 18.63 -5.25
C SER A 98 -2.78 18.83 -3.82
N PRO A 99 -2.23 20.01 -3.46
CA PRO A 99 -1.65 20.27 -2.14
C PRO A 99 -2.63 20.12 -0.97
N ASP A 100 -3.92 20.28 -1.22
CA ASP A 100 -4.98 20.07 -0.23
C ASP A 100 -5.37 18.59 -0.04
N GLY A 101 -4.80 17.67 -0.83
CA GLY A 101 -5.05 16.24 -0.75
C GLY A 101 -6.45 15.80 -1.21
N LYS A 102 -7.21 16.66 -1.90
CA LYS A 102 -8.59 16.37 -2.33
C LYS A 102 -8.70 15.88 -3.77
N ARG A 103 -7.71 16.17 -4.61
CA ARG A 103 -7.71 15.85 -6.05
C ARG A 103 -6.38 15.24 -6.49
N LEU A 104 -6.45 14.54 -7.62
CA LEU A 104 -5.30 14.11 -8.41
C LEU A 104 -5.41 14.76 -9.79
N ALA A 105 -4.31 15.31 -10.30
CA ALA A 105 -4.14 15.55 -11.73
C ALA A 105 -3.38 14.37 -12.32
N PHE A 106 -3.78 13.90 -13.50
CA PHE A 106 -3.10 12.80 -14.17
C PHE A 106 -3.17 12.94 -15.68
N SER A 107 -2.18 12.40 -16.40
CA SER A 107 -2.22 12.32 -17.85
C SER A 107 -2.90 11.03 -18.31
N THR A 108 -3.54 11.01 -19.47
CA THR A 108 -3.88 9.75 -20.14
C THR A 108 -2.66 9.15 -20.83
N THR A 109 -2.59 7.83 -20.93
CA THR A 109 -1.65 7.11 -21.80
C THR A 109 -2.46 6.34 -22.81
N CYS A 110 -2.15 6.49 -24.09
CA CYS A 110 -2.81 5.71 -25.10
C CYS A 110 -1.87 4.67 -25.68
N PHE A 111 -2.25 3.38 -25.55
CA PHE A 111 -1.56 2.24 -26.16
C PHE A 111 -2.36 1.76 -27.38
N ASN A 112 -2.44 2.57 -28.44
CA ASN A 112 -3.06 2.10 -29.68
C ASN A 112 -2.02 1.51 -30.63
N PHE A 113 -2.02 0.18 -30.75
CA PHE A 113 -1.28 -0.56 -31.77
C PHE A 113 -1.95 -0.49 -33.17
N GLU A 114 -3.14 0.12 -33.28
CA GLU A 114 -3.95 0.18 -34.51
C GLU A 114 -3.78 1.47 -35.33
N GLY A 115 -2.79 2.30 -35.02
CA GLY A 115 -2.39 3.42 -35.90
C GLY A 115 -3.28 4.67 -35.90
N ASN A 116 -4.28 4.77 -35.01
CA ASN A 116 -5.01 6.03 -34.79
C ASN A 116 -4.31 6.88 -33.71
N PRO A 117 -3.97 8.16 -33.98
CA PRO A 117 -3.42 9.05 -32.98
C PRO A 117 -4.49 9.29 -31.91
N CYS A 118 -4.17 8.97 -30.66
CA CYS A 118 -5.02 9.29 -29.53
C CYS A 118 -4.30 10.27 -28.61
N GLU A 119 -5.07 11.27 -28.19
CA GLU A 119 -4.61 12.42 -27.43
C GLU A 119 -4.12 12.00 -26.04
N THR A 120 -2.88 12.40 -25.72
CA THR A 120 -2.34 12.34 -24.37
C THR A 120 -2.67 13.66 -23.71
N ASP A 121 -3.62 13.65 -22.78
CA ASP A 121 -4.21 14.85 -22.18
C ASP A 121 -4.07 14.82 -20.67
N ILE A 122 -4.23 15.96 -20.02
CA ILE A 122 -4.24 16.05 -18.55
C ILE A 122 -5.67 16.22 -18.06
N TYR A 123 -6.03 15.39 -17.09
CA TYR A 123 -7.30 15.39 -16.38
C TYR A 123 -7.09 15.69 -14.90
N THR A 124 -8.17 16.09 -14.23
CA THR A 124 -8.27 16.10 -12.77
C THR A 124 -9.42 15.20 -12.32
N VAL A 125 -9.28 14.60 -11.15
CA VAL A 125 -10.30 13.76 -10.51
C VAL A 125 -10.25 13.96 -9.00
N ASN A 126 -11.40 13.89 -8.33
CA ASN A 126 -11.44 13.84 -6.88
C ASN A 126 -10.90 12.49 -6.39
N VAL A 127 -10.37 12.47 -5.15
CA VAL A 127 -9.83 11.23 -4.55
C VAL A 127 -10.87 10.13 -4.33
N ASP A 128 -12.16 10.45 -4.39
CA ASP A 128 -13.26 9.50 -4.35
C ASP A 128 -13.67 8.97 -5.74
N GLY A 129 -13.01 9.43 -6.80
CA GLY A 129 -13.29 9.05 -8.20
C GLY A 129 -14.30 9.96 -8.90
N SER A 130 -14.91 10.93 -8.20
CA SER A 130 -15.88 11.86 -8.80
C SER A 130 -15.21 13.04 -9.53
N ASN A 131 -16.02 13.80 -10.28
CA ASN A 131 -15.62 15.03 -10.97
C ASN A 131 -14.40 14.88 -11.91
N LEU A 132 -14.34 13.77 -12.65
CA LEU A 132 -13.34 13.60 -13.71
C LEU A 132 -13.50 14.69 -14.78
N THR A 133 -12.49 15.54 -14.94
CA THR A 133 -12.54 16.72 -15.80
C THR A 133 -11.28 16.83 -16.65
N LYS A 134 -11.41 16.97 -17.99
CA LYS A 134 -10.28 17.28 -18.88
C LYS A 134 -9.82 18.71 -18.59
N LEU A 135 -8.55 18.88 -18.27
CA LEU A 135 -7.97 20.17 -17.95
C LEU A 135 -7.34 20.83 -19.19
N ILE A 136 -6.59 20.04 -19.96
CA ILE A 136 -5.98 20.49 -21.21
C ILE A 136 -5.76 19.31 -22.15
N GLY A 137 -5.85 19.59 -23.44
CA GLY A 137 -5.56 18.64 -24.52
C GLY A 137 -5.71 19.30 -25.89
N SER A 138 -5.04 18.76 -26.91
CA SER A 138 -5.24 19.16 -28.30
C SER A 138 -4.91 18.02 -29.26
N SER A 139 -5.49 18.06 -30.47
CA SER A 139 -5.25 17.03 -31.48
C SER A 139 -3.86 17.10 -32.10
N ASP A 140 -3.13 18.21 -31.90
CA ASP A 140 -1.82 18.51 -32.47
C ASP A 140 -0.67 18.47 -31.44
N ALA A 141 -0.96 18.19 -30.15
CA ALA A 141 0.06 18.10 -29.11
C ALA A 141 -0.35 17.22 -27.94
N ALA A 142 0.61 16.45 -27.42
CA ALA A 142 0.49 15.72 -26.17
C ALA A 142 0.80 16.60 -24.95
N ALA A 143 0.04 16.41 -23.87
CA ALA A 143 0.24 17.00 -22.55
C ALA A 143 0.33 15.90 -21.48
N TYR A 144 1.47 15.81 -20.77
CA TYR A 144 1.72 14.74 -19.80
C TYR A 144 2.64 15.16 -18.64
N SER A 145 2.88 14.24 -17.69
CA SER A 145 3.70 14.46 -16.49
C SER A 145 3.31 15.71 -15.68
N PRO A 146 2.04 15.83 -15.25
CA PRO A 146 1.61 16.96 -14.46
C PRO A 146 2.31 17.00 -13.09
N ALA A 147 2.59 18.20 -12.61
CA ALA A 147 3.10 18.48 -11.27
C ALA A 147 2.38 19.70 -10.68
N TRP A 148 1.69 19.50 -9.58
CA TRP A 148 0.95 20.56 -8.90
C TRP A 148 1.92 21.45 -8.10
N SER A 149 1.76 22.76 -8.23
CA SER A 149 2.46 23.74 -7.39
C SER A 149 2.05 23.59 -5.92
N SER A 150 2.96 23.87 -5.00
CA SER A 150 2.73 23.70 -3.56
C SER A 150 1.66 24.63 -2.99
N ASP A 151 1.42 25.78 -3.63
CA ASP A 151 0.36 26.73 -3.28
C ASP A 151 -1.02 26.37 -3.88
N GLY A 152 -1.06 25.39 -4.77
CA GLY A 152 -2.29 24.88 -5.37
C GLY A 152 -2.83 25.73 -6.52
N THR A 153 -2.09 26.73 -7.01
CA THR A 153 -2.58 27.69 -8.02
C THR A 153 -2.22 27.32 -9.46
N LYS A 154 -1.14 26.55 -9.64
CA LYS A 154 -0.58 26.17 -10.95
C LYS A 154 -0.28 24.69 -11.11
N ILE A 155 -0.21 24.23 -12.36
CA ILE A 155 0.29 22.91 -12.77
C ILE A 155 1.42 23.12 -13.77
N ALA A 156 2.59 22.54 -13.47
CA ALA A 156 3.66 22.37 -14.45
C ALA A 156 3.45 21.04 -15.17
N PHE A 157 3.78 20.97 -16.46
CA PHE A 157 3.59 19.77 -17.26
C PHE A 157 4.51 19.76 -18.47
N VAL A 158 4.61 18.63 -19.14
CA VAL A 158 5.32 18.49 -20.41
C VAL A 158 4.34 18.67 -21.55
N ARG A 159 4.71 19.49 -22.53
CA ARG A 159 4.01 19.59 -23.80
C ARG A 159 4.91 19.17 -24.95
N GLU A 160 4.37 18.36 -25.84
CA GLU A 160 5.04 17.82 -27.02
C GLU A 160 4.11 17.99 -28.22
N SER A 161 4.37 19.01 -29.04
CA SER A 161 3.64 19.22 -30.29
C SER A 161 4.13 18.27 -31.35
N TYR A 162 3.23 17.71 -32.16
CA TYR A 162 3.61 16.79 -33.25
C TYR A 162 4.41 17.47 -34.37
N ASP A 163 4.30 18.80 -34.49
CA ASP A 163 5.01 19.62 -35.49
C ASP A 163 6.29 20.27 -34.93
N ALA A 164 6.52 20.19 -33.62
CA ALA A 164 7.73 20.70 -32.97
C ALA A 164 8.67 19.55 -32.59
N PRO A 165 9.99 19.71 -32.72
CA PRO A 165 10.87 18.54 -32.66
C PRO A 165 11.08 17.97 -31.24
N TYR A 166 10.79 18.69 -30.15
CA TYR A 166 11.16 18.26 -28.79
C TYR A 166 10.15 18.64 -27.69
N PRO A 167 9.95 17.79 -26.66
CA PRO A 167 9.16 18.09 -25.46
C PRO A 167 9.72 19.28 -24.68
N SER A 168 8.85 20.08 -24.07
CA SER A 168 9.25 21.21 -23.23
C SER A 168 8.35 21.36 -22.02
N ILE A 169 8.83 22.07 -21.00
CA ILE A 169 8.09 22.30 -19.76
C ILE A 169 7.24 23.55 -19.91
N TYR A 170 5.97 23.39 -19.58
CA TYR A 170 4.96 24.43 -19.56
C TYR A 170 4.37 24.55 -18.15
N VAL A 171 3.73 25.68 -17.90
CA VAL A 171 2.93 25.94 -16.71
C VAL A 171 1.58 26.51 -17.13
N MET A 172 0.53 26.10 -16.43
CA MET A 172 -0.83 26.65 -16.57
C MET A 172 -1.45 26.86 -15.18
N ASN A 173 -2.55 27.62 -15.14
CA ASN A 173 -3.41 27.70 -13.97
C ASN A 173 -4.14 26.37 -13.74
N VAL A 174 -4.58 26.10 -12.51
CA VAL A 174 -5.31 24.86 -12.17
C VAL A 174 -6.68 24.70 -12.83
N ASP A 175 -7.18 25.73 -13.52
CA ASP A 175 -8.37 25.69 -14.37
C ASP A 175 -8.06 25.44 -15.85
N GLY A 176 -6.78 25.26 -16.20
CA GLY A 176 -6.31 24.98 -17.56
C GLY A 176 -5.97 26.25 -18.37
N SER A 177 -6.23 27.44 -17.83
CA SER A 177 -5.94 28.70 -18.50
C SER A 177 -4.48 29.15 -18.35
N GLY A 178 -4.07 30.16 -19.12
CA GLY A 178 -2.79 30.85 -18.92
C GLY A 178 -1.55 30.01 -19.21
N GLU A 179 -1.65 29.06 -20.14
CA GLU A 179 -0.54 28.22 -20.57
C GLU A 179 0.67 29.06 -21.02
N THR A 180 1.83 28.79 -20.42
CA THR A 180 3.10 29.49 -20.66
C THR A 180 4.25 28.49 -20.76
N ARG A 181 5.06 28.58 -21.81
CA ARG A 181 6.28 27.78 -21.99
C ARG A 181 7.40 28.30 -21.08
N LEU A 182 8.06 27.41 -20.34
CA LEU A 182 9.18 27.76 -19.45
C LEU A 182 10.55 27.37 -20.03
N THR A 183 10.63 26.30 -20.82
CA THR A 183 11.90 25.86 -21.43
C THR A 183 11.88 26.03 -22.94
N PHE A 184 12.92 26.67 -23.48
CA PHE A 184 13.03 27.08 -24.89
C PHE A 184 14.27 26.46 -25.57
N THR A 185 14.66 25.25 -25.16
CA THR A 185 15.93 24.66 -25.59
C THR A 185 15.98 24.44 -27.10
N SER A 186 17.04 24.95 -27.73
CA SER A 186 17.29 24.91 -29.18
C SER A 186 17.98 23.64 -29.68
N ALA A 187 18.35 22.74 -28.77
CA ALA A 187 18.95 21.43 -29.06
C ALA A 187 17.93 20.32 -28.78
N ALA A 188 18.25 19.08 -29.15
CA ALA A 188 17.44 17.87 -28.93
C ALA A 188 17.19 17.48 -27.46
N ALA A 189 17.16 18.46 -26.57
CA ALA A 189 16.89 18.33 -25.15
C ALA A 189 15.47 17.84 -24.93
N PHE A 190 15.37 16.66 -24.32
CA PHE A 190 14.11 16.10 -23.85
C PHE A 190 13.90 16.57 -22.41
N ASP A 191 13.15 17.66 -22.24
CA ASP A 191 12.77 18.17 -20.93
C ASP A 191 11.52 17.43 -20.44
N ARG A 192 11.62 16.67 -19.35
CA ARG A 192 10.57 15.78 -18.84
C ARG A 192 10.45 15.81 -17.31
N ASN A 193 9.32 15.29 -16.81
CA ASN A 193 9.04 15.05 -15.39
C ASN A 193 9.33 16.25 -14.47
N PRO A 194 8.68 17.40 -14.71
CA PRO A 194 8.80 18.54 -13.81
C PRO A 194 8.27 18.17 -12.42
N LYS A 195 8.89 18.72 -11.36
CA LYS A 195 8.43 18.62 -9.97
C LYS A 195 8.68 19.92 -9.23
N TRP A 196 7.63 20.45 -8.62
CA TRP A 196 7.74 21.64 -7.78
C TRP A 196 8.49 21.33 -6.49
N SER A 197 9.34 22.26 -6.10
CA SER A 197 9.94 22.29 -4.76
C SER A 197 8.87 22.48 -3.68
N PRO A 198 9.10 22.01 -2.44
CA PRO A 198 8.09 22.10 -1.37
C PRO A 198 7.66 23.53 -1.03
N ASP A 199 8.54 24.51 -1.25
CA ASP A 199 8.26 25.94 -1.04
C ASP A 199 7.67 26.65 -2.28
N GLY A 200 7.58 25.95 -3.42
CA GLY A 200 7.01 26.46 -4.66
C GLY A 200 7.92 27.41 -5.44
N THR A 201 9.15 27.67 -4.99
CA THR A 201 10.03 28.69 -5.61
C THR A 201 10.81 28.15 -6.81
N LYS A 202 10.97 26.82 -6.88
CA LYS A 202 11.76 26.11 -7.90
C LYS A 202 11.01 24.93 -8.52
N ILE A 203 11.44 24.57 -9.73
CA ILE A 203 11.01 23.36 -10.45
C ILE A 203 12.26 22.52 -10.77
N ALA A 204 12.27 21.27 -10.33
CA ALA A 204 13.24 20.28 -10.78
C ALA A 204 12.70 19.53 -12.00
N PHE A 205 13.56 19.14 -12.93
CA PHE A 205 13.17 18.41 -14.12
C PHE A 205 14.35 17.62 -14.70
N ILE A 206 14.05 16.64 -15.55
CA ILE A 206 15.06 15.90 -16.29
C ILE A 206 15.25 16.56 -17.65
N ARG A 207 16.50 16.82 -18.01
CA ARG A 207 16.91 17.25 -19.35
C ARG A 207 17.88 16.22 -19.91
N PHE A 208 17.48 15.54 -20.98
CA PHE A 208 18.15 14.33 -21.46
C PHE A 208 18.18 13.23 -20.37
N ASN A 209 19.32 13.05 -19.71
CA ASN A 209 19.53 12.07 -18.64
C ASN A 209 20.22 12.74 -17.43
N ASP A 210 19.99 14.04 -17.24
CA ASP A 210 20.56 14.80 -16.14
C ASP A 210 19.47 15.64 -15.46
N LEU A 211 19.63 15.79 -14.15
CA LEU A 211 18.74 16.56 -13.30
C LEU A 211 19.07 18.05 -13.38
N TYR A 212 18.05 18.86 -13.63
CA TYR A 212 18.14 20.32 -13.65
C TYR A 212 17.15 20.93 -12.65
N ILE A 213 17.46 22.15 -12.22
CA ILE A 213 16.57 22.99 -11.42
C ILE A 213 16.48 24.37 -12.08
N MET A 214 15.30 24.95 -12.04
CA MET A 214 15.02 26.33 -12.45
C MET A 214 14.13 27.02 -11.42
N ASN A 215 14.07 28.35 -11.48
CA ASN A 215 13.05 29.11 -10.77
C ASN A 215 11.65 28.78 -11.34
N ALA A 216 10.61 29.01 -10.54
CA ALA A 216 9.21 28.80 -10.93
C ALA A 216 8.77 29.52 -12.22
N ASP A 217 9.47 30.61 -12.59
CA ASP A 217 9.24 31.40 -13.81
C ASP A 217 10.05 30.91 -15.03
N GLY A 218 10.83 29.83 -14.88
CA GLY A 218 11.67 29.26 -15.93
C GLY A 218 13.09 29.83 -16.02
N SER A 219 13.41 30.86 -15.23
CA SER A 219 14.75 31.46 -15.18
C SER A 219 15.76 30.61 -14.38
N ASN A 220 17.05 30.93 -14.49
CA ASN A 220 18.14 30.30 -13.72
C ASN A 220 18.20 28.77 -13.81
N GLN A 221 18.10 28.23 -15.03
CA GLN A 221 18.20 26.80 -15.28
C GLN A 221 19.65 26.34 -15.02
N THR A 222 19.82 25.41 -14.08
CA THR A 222 21.14 24.91 -13.65
C THR A 222 21.13 23.39 -13.57
N ALA A 223 22.22 22.77 -13.99
CA ALA A 223 22.38 21.32 -13.89
C ALA A 223 22.79 20.95 -12.45
N VAL A 224 22.06 20.01 -11.84
CA VAL A 224 22.39 19.39 -10.55
C VAL A 224 23.26 18.16 -10.76
N THR A 225 23.04 17.44 -11.87
CA THR A 225 23.90 16.34 -12.30
C THR A 225 24.43 16.56 -13.72
N THR A 226 25.51 15.88 -14.06
CA THR A 226 26.08 15.89 -15.42
C THR A 226 26.57 14.50 -15.82
N GLY A 227 26.49 14.19 -17.11
CA GLY A 227 27.04 12.95 -17.67
C GLY A 227 26.08 11.76 -17.55
N GLY A 228 24.78 12.00 -17.74
CA GLY A 228 23.77 10.94 -17.83
C GLY A 228 23.52 10.22 -16.51
N GLN A 229 23.41 10.98 -15.42
CA GLN A 229 23.34 10.43 -14.06
C GLN A 229 21.92 10.19 -13.53
N ALA A 230 20.89 10.60 -14.26
CA ALA A 230 19.48 10.45 -13.91
C ALA A 230 18.71 9.84 -15.08
N SER A 231 17.80 8.90 -14.80
CA SER A 231 16.90 8.37 -15.83
C SER A 231 15.72 9.31 -16.05
N GLU A 232 14.99 9.05 -17.13
CA GLU A 232 13.77 9.77 -17.47
C GLU A 232 12.61 9.52 -16.49
N PHE A 233 12.65 8.51 -15.61
CA PHE A 233 11.47 8.03 -14.87
C PHE A 233 11.24 8.65 -13.48
N GLY A 234 12.20 9.40 -12.91
CA GLY A 234 12.07 9.72 -11.48
C GLY A 234 12.88 10.89 -10.95
N VAL A 235 12.15 11.92 -10.51
CA VAL A 235 12.62 13.00 -9.62
C VAL A 235 11.60 13.18 -8.51
N ALA A 236 12.07 13.33 -7.27
CA ALA A 236 11.24 13.75 -6.14
C ALA A 236 12.03 14.65 -5.19
N TRP A 237 11.38 15.68 -4.65
CA TRP A 237 11.99 16.54 -3.63
C TRP A 237 11.88 15.91 -2.24
N SER A 238 12.88 16.12 -1.39
CA SER A 238 12.69 15.90 0.04
C SER A 238 11.68 16.92 0.60
N PRO A 239 10.82 16.53 1.55
CA PRO A 239 9.84 17.45 2.14
C PRO A 239 10.41 18.72 2.76
N ASP A 240 11.66 18.68 3.23
CA ASP A 240 12.39 19.84 3.74
C ASP A 240 13.05 20.70 2.66
N GLY A 241 13.02 20.27 1.39
CA GLY A 241 13.57 20.99 0.23
C GLY A 241 15.10 20.96 0.12
N THR A 242 15.80 20.15 0.92
CA THR A 242 17.27 20.10 0.96
C THR A 242 17.90 19.07 0.02
N LYS A 243 17.13 18.05 -0.40
CA LYS A 243 17.59 16.93 -1.22
C LYS A 243 16.61 16.62 -2.36
N LEU A 244 17.13 15.90 -3.34
CA LEU A 244 16.39 15.31 -4.45
C LEU A 244 16.65 13.81 -4.51
N LEU A 245 15.63 13.05 -4.90
CA LEU A 245 15.76 11.66 -5.30
C LEU A 245 15.88 11.58 -6.82
N ILE A 246 16.80 10.75 -7.28
CA ILE A 246 16.93 10.35 -8.69
C ILE A 246 17.11 8.85 -8.77
N ASP A 247 16.68 8.24 -9.85
CA ASP A 247 17.13 6.90 -10.20
C ASP A 247 18.17 6.95 -11.34
N LYS A 248 19.14 6.05 -11.28
CA LYS A 248 20.26 5.99 -12.21
C LYS A 248 20.41 4.59 -12.78
N ARG A 249 20.38 4.49 -14.12
CA ARG A 249 20.78 3.29 -14.85
C ARG A 249 22.30 3.15 -14.83
N SER A 250 22.82 1.99 -14.39
CA SER A 250 24.25 1.68 -14.38
C SER A 250 24.49 0.34 -15.08
N GLN A 251 25.37 0.31 -16.09
CA GLN A 251 25.77 -0.94 -16.73
C GLN A 251 26.58 -1.81 -15.76
N ILE A 252 26.25 -3.10 -15.71
CA ILE A 252 26.99 -4.11 -14.94
C ILE A 252 27.67 -5.14 -15.85
N SER A 253 27.20 -5.30 -17.09
CA SER A 253 27.87 -6.05 -18.16
C SER A 253 27.40 -5.55 -19.53
N GLN A 254 27.95 -6.12 -20.61
CA GLN A 254 27.60 -5.75 -21.99
C GLN A 254 26.08 -5.80 -22.28
N ASN A 255 25.36 -6.74 -21.65
CA ASN A 255 23.92 -6.97 -21.88
C ASN A 255 23.07 -6.80 -20.61
N ALA A 256 23.61 -6.24 -19.54
CA ALA A 256 22.88 -6.08 -18.29
C ALA A 256 23.16 -4.73 -17.63
N TYR A 257 22.09 -4.15 -17.08
CA TYR A 257 22.14 -2.93 -16.29
C TYR A 257 21.30 -3.11 -15.03
N VAL A 258 21.55 -2.26 -14.04
CA VAL A 258 20.69 -2.07 -12.86
C VAL A 258 20.18 -0.65 -12.86
N VAL A 259 19.04 -0.42 -12.20
CA VAL A 259 18.54 0.92 -11.91
C VAL A 259 18.49 1.04 -10.39
N GLN A 260 19.10 2.10 -9.85
CA GLN A 260 19.26 2.29 -8.41
C GLN A 260 18.87 3.71 -8.02
N ILE A 261 18.32 3.86 -6.82
CA ILE A 261 17.83 5.13 -6.29
C ILE A 261 18.91 5.82 -5.49
N TYR A 262 19.10 7.11 -5.73
CA TYR A 262 20.06 7.96 -5.04
C TYR A 262 19.36 9.18 -4.45
N SER A 263 19.78 9.58 -3.24
CA SER A 263 19.59 10.96 -2.77
C SER A 263 20.77 11.82 -3.19
N ILE A 264 20.52 13.07 -3.54
CA ILE A 264 21.54 14.09 -3.84
C ILE A 264 21.12 15.40 -3.17
N ASP A 265 22.08 16.20 -2.70
CA ASP A 265 21.77 17.55 -2.22
C ASP A 265 21.36 18.43 -3.41
N VAL A 266 20.55 19.45 -3.15
CA VAL A 266 20.03 20.35 -4.18
C VAL A 266 21.14 21.09 -4.95
N ASP A 267 22.33 21.22 -4.37
CA ASP A 267 23.52 21.77 -5.01
C ASP A 267 24.33 20.74 -5.84
N GLY A 268 23.86 19.49 -5.92
CA GLY A 268 24.52 18.41 -6.65
C GLY A 268 25.55 17.62 -5.85
N THR A 269 25.77 17.95 -4.58
CA THR A 269 26.74 17.26 -3.72
C THR A 269 26.13 16.09 -2.95
N ASN A 270 26.95 15.37 -2.17
CA ASN A 270 26.53 14.33 -1.22
C ASN A 270 25.61 13.23 -1.80
N LYS A 271 25.85 12.83 -3.05
CA LYS A 271 25.13 11.75 -3.71
C LYS A 271 25.33 10.41 -2.96
N ARG A 272 24.23 9.76 -2.56
CA ARG A 272 24.23 8.49 -1.81
C ARG A 272 23.24 7.50 -2.42
N ASN A 273 23.67 6.25 -2.65
CA ASN A 273 22.79 5.14 -3.05
C ASN A 273 21.93 4.71 -1.86
N LEU A 274 20.61 4.63 -2.06
CA LEU A 274 19.63 4.25 -1.04
C LEU A 274 19.08 2.84 -1.22
N SER A 275 18.87 2.40 -2.47
CA SER A 275 18.23 1.12 -2.74
C SER A 275 19.16 -0.07 -2.57
N ASN A 276 20.45 0.08 -2.93
CA ASN A 276 21.49 -0.93 -2.79
C ASN A 276 21.06 -2.38 -3.14
N SER A 277 20.46 -2.57 -4.32
CA SER A 277 19.96 -3.86 -4.80
C SER A 277 20.54 -4.22 -6.18
N THR A 278 20.29 -5.45 -6.62
CA THR A 278 20.62 -5.94 -7.97
C THR A 278 19.43 -5.86 -8.94
N SER A 279 18.36 -5.17 -8.55
CA SER A 279 17.11 -5.07 -9.31
C SER A 279 16.99 -3.74 -10.06
N TYR A 280 15.84 -3.55 -10.71
CA TYR A 280 15.41 -2.27 -11.24
C TYR A 280 14.60 -1.55 -10.16
N ASP A 281 15.22 -0.59 -9.48
CA ASP A 281 14.60 0.27 -8.48
C ASP A 281 14.41 1.68 -9.05
N TYR A 282 13.16 2.14 -9.17
CA TYR A 282 12.80 3.44 -9.75
C TYR A 282 12.21 4.37 -8.68
N VAL A 283 12.51 5.67 -8.77
CA VAL A 283 12.02 6.66 -7.81
C VAL A 283 10.49 6.76 -7.88
N GLY A 284 9.87 6.89 -6.71
CA GLY A 284 8.48 7.31 -6.57
C GLY A 284 8.40 8.69 -5.94
N ASP A 285 8.27 8.74 -4.62
CA ASP A 285 8.03 9.99 -3.90
C ASP A 285 8.52 9.92 -2.43
N TRP A 286 8.68 11.08 -1.80
CA TRP A 286 9.21 11.21 -0.44
C TRP A 286 8.14 11.74 0.52
N GLN A 287 7.79 10.93 1.52
CA GLN A 287 6.71 11.18 2.47
C GLN A 287 6.94 12.47 3.27
N PRO A 288 6.01 13.44 3.20
CA PRO A 288 5.97 14.55 4.15
C PRO A 288 5.60 14.05 5.54
N LEU A 289 6.39 14.39 6.56
CA LEU A 289 6.02 14.18 7.97
C LEU A 289 5.81 15.51 8.67
N TYR A 290 4.67 15.64 9.36
CA TYR A 290 4.35 16.80 10.18
C TYR A 290 4.58 16.44 11.65
N ILE A 291 5.50 17.15 12.31
CA ILE A 291 5.69 16.98 13.75
C ILE A 291 4.56 17.71 14.49
N SER A 292 3.77 16.94 15.24
CA SER A 292 2.86 17.47 16.27
C SER A 292 3.60 17.65 17.59
N ALA A 293 3.18 18.62 18.41
CA ALA A 293 3.73 18.85 19.75
C ALA A 293 3.42 17.70 20.73
N SER A 294 2.34 16.95 20.47
CA SER A 294 1.98 15.72 21.18
C SER A 294 1.78 14.58 20.20
N ASN A 295 2.04 13.36 20.65
CA ASN A 295 1.81 12.18 19.83
C ASN A 295 0.29 12.00 19.60
N PRO A 296 -0.22 12.02 18.35
CA PRO A 296 -1.64 11.92 18.06
C PRO A 296 -2.30 10.67 18.66
N ILE A 297 -1.53 9.59 18.87
CA ILE A 297 -2.08 8.36 19.43
C ILE A 297 -2.56 8.48 20.87
N ASP A 298 -2.20 9.56 21.57
CA ASP A 298 -2.69 9.83 22.93
C ASP A 298 -4.06 10.50 22.96
N ASP A 299 -4.50 11.07 21.84
CA ASP A 299 -5.86 11.57 21.68
C ASP A 299 -6.86 10.40 21.53
N PRO A 300 -7.92 10.31 22.36
CA PRO A 300 -8.87 9.20 22.29
C PRO A 300 -9.54 9.05 20.92
N GLN A 301 -9.87 10.16 20.26
CA GLN A 301 -10.54 10.14 18.96
C GLN A 301 -9.65 9.55 17.87
N PHE A 302 -8.40 10.02 17.79
CA PHE A 302 -7.40 9.46 16.89
C PHE A 302 -7.12 7.99 17.22
N PHE A 303 -6.97 7.65 18.52
CA PHE A 303 -6.72 6.28 18.97
C PHE A 303 -7.79 5.29 18.50
N ILE A 304 -9.07 5.65 18.62
CA ILE A 304 -10.19 4.82 18.16
C ILE A 304 -10.16 4.66 16.65
N ARG A 305 -10.02 5.76 15.91
CA ARG A 305 -9.96 5.69 14.44
C ARG A 305 -8.81 4.80 13.97
N GLN A 306 -7.65 4.92 14.62
CA GLN A 306 -6.48 4.09 14.32
C GLN A 306 -6.74 2.59 14.60
N HIS A 307 -7.52 2.24 15.62
CA HIS A 307 -7.85 0.83 15.89
C HIS A 307 -8.80 0.24 14.85
N TYR A 308 -9.78 1.02 14.39
CA TYR A 308 -10.63 0.65 13.26
C TYR A 308 -9.80 0.41 12.00
N ASP A 309 -8.79 1.25 11.76
CA ASP A 309 -7.85 1.08 10.65
C ASP A 309 -6.96 -0.15 10.79
N ASP A 310 -6.31 -0.31 11.93
CA ASP A 310 -5.28 -1.32 12.15
C ASP A 310 -5.87 -2.74 12.27
N PHE A 311 -7.03 -2.88 12.90
CA PHE A 311 -7.64 -4.18 13.20
C PHE A 311 -8.82 -4.53 12.30
N LEU A 312 -9.64 -3.56 11.87
CA LEU A 312 -10.86 -3.82 11.10
C LEU A 312 -10.78 -3.38 9.63
N SER A 313 -9.68 -2.74 9.22
CA SER A 313 -9.47 -2.27 7.84
C SER A 313 -10.56 -1.34 7.29
N ARG A 314 -11.40 -0.71 8.13
CA ARG A 314 -12.46 0.24 7.72
C ARG A 314 -12.54 1.46 8.61
N GLU A 315 -13.10 2.56 8.10
CA GLU A 315 -13.39 3.74 8.92
C GLU A 315 -14.45 3.39 9.99
N PRO A 316 -14.43 4.06 11.15
CA PRO A 316 -15.44 3.83 12.16
C PRO A 316 -16.81 4.31 11.69
N ASP A 317 -17.84 3.54 12.01
CA ASP A 317 -19.21 4.03 11.94
C ASP A 317 -19.46 5.05 13.07
N PRO A 318 -20.35 6.05 12.88
CA PRO A 318 -20.53 7.12 13.86
C PRO A 318 -20.88 6.62 15.28
N SER A 319 -21.68 5.56 15.39
CA SER A 319 -22.07 4.94 16.65
C SER A 319 -20.89 4.31 17.39
N GLY A 320 -20.15 3.43 16.70
CA GLY A 320 -18.99 2.76 17.26
C GLY A 320 -17.86 3.73 17.60
N TYR A 321 -17.65 4.75 16.74
CA TYR A 321 -16.71 5.83 17.01
C TYR A 321 -17.01 6.53 18.34
N ALA A 322 -18.26 6.97 18.53
CA ALA A 322 -18.68 7.67 19.73
C ALA A 322 -18.58 6.76 20.97
N PHE A 323 -19.05 5.52 20.86
CA PHE A 323 -19.03 4.55 21.96
C PHE A 323 -17.62 4.32 22.49
N TRP A 324 -16.69 3.91 21.62
CA TRP A 324 -15.33 3.58 22.05
C TRP A 324 -14.53 4.81 22.49
N THR A 325 -14.79 5.98 21.90
CA THR A 325 -14.14 7.22 22.34
C THR A 325 -14.59 7.58 23.75
N ASN A 326 -15.89 7.48 24.03
CA ASN A 326 -16.47 7.78 25.33
C ASN A 326 -15.97 6.83 26.44
N GLU A 327 -15.66 5.57 26.11
CA GLU A 327 -15.05 4.63 27.07
C GLU A 327 -13.75 5.18 27.67
N ILE A 328 -12.89 5.80 26.85
CA ILE A 328 -11.62 6.39 27.30
C ILE A 328 -11.87 7.76 27.95
N MET A 329 -12.70 8.62 27.34
CA MET A 329 -12.97 9.95 27.86
C MET A 329 -13.68 9.94 29.24
N SER A 330 -14.39 8.85 29.56
CA SER A 330 -15.02 8.67 30.89
C SER A 330 -14.03 8.75 32.07
N CYS A 331 -12.74 8.57 31.82
CA CYS A 331 -11.67 8.66 32.81
C CYS A 331 -11.26 10.11 33.16
N GLY A 332 -11.69 11.12 32.40
CA GLY A 332 -11.19 12.48 32.57
C GLY A 332 -9.66 12.56 32.44
N SER A 333 -8.98 13.00 33.50
CA SER A 333 -7.52 13.10 33.57
C SER A 333 -6.83 11.98 34.38
N ASP A 334 -7.56 10.95 34.82
CA ASP A 334 -6.97 9.82 35.56
C ASP A 334 -6.15 8.93 34.62
N ALA A 335 -4.82 9.07 34.67
CA ALA A 335 -3.88 8.32 33.85
C ALA A 335 -4.01 6.79 34.01
N LYS A 336 -4.27 6.28 35.22
CA LYS A 336 -4.39 4.83 35.44
C LYS A 336 -5.69 4.29 34.83
N CYS A 337 -6.77 5.07 34.94
CA CYS A 337 -8.02 4.75 34.27
C CYS A 337 -7.85 4.75 32.75
N ILE A 338 -7.22 5.80 32.18
CA ILE A 338 -6.96 5.91 30.74
C ILE A 338 -6.14 4.71 30.24
N ASP A 339 -5.03 4.38 30.90
CA ASP A 339 -4.18 3.25 30.53
C ASP A 339 -4.97 1.93 30.52
N THR A 340 -5.84 1.72 31.51
CA THR A 340 -6.67 0.52 31.61
C THR A 340 -7.73 0.48 30.52
N LYS A 341 -8.42 1.60 30.27
CA LYS A 341 -9.44 1.70 29.22
C LYS A 341 -8.84 1.51 27.83
N ARG A 342 -7.68 2.11 27.54
CA ARG A 342 -6.96 1.92 26.27
C ARG A 342 -6.64 0.45 26.03
N GLN A 343 -6.10 -0.27 27.02
CA GLN A 343 -5.84 -1.70 26.90
C GLN A 343 -7.11 -2.53 26.63
N ASN A 344 -8.19 -2.25 27.35
CA ASN A 344 -9.45 -3.00 27.22
C ASN A 344 -10.12 -2.74 25.87
N VAL A 345 -10.17 -1.48 25.45
CA VAL A 345 -10.68 -1.07 24.14
C VAL A 345 -9.87 -1.74 23.04
N SER A 346 -8.55 -1.64 23.10
CA SER A 346 -7.64 -2.31 22.17
C SER A 346 -7.91 -3.81 22.04
N ALA A 347 -8.00 -4.53 23.17
CA ALA A 347 -8.30 -5.96 23.15
C ALA A 347 -9.71 -6.25 22.59
N ALA A 348 -10.68 -5.38 22.84
CA ALA A 348 -12.05 -5.55 22.36
C ALA A 348 -12.16 -5.58 20.82
N TYR A 349 -11.28 -4.88 20.09
CA TYR A 349 -11.26 -4.97 18.62
C TYR A 349 -10.97 -6.38 18.14
N PHE A 350 -9.95 -7.04 18.72
CA PHE A 350 -9.65 -8.44 18.39
C PHE A 350 -10.80 -9.38 18.81
N LEU A 351 -11.37 -9.15 19.99
CA LEU A 351 -12.43 -9.98 20.56
C LEU A 351 -13.81 -9.76 19.90
N SER A 352 -13.95 -8.69 19.11
CA SER A 352 -15.21 -8.34 18.46
C SER A 352 -15.65 -9.42 17.48
N THR A 353 -16.97 -9.60 17.35
CA THR A 353 -17.56 -10.48 16.33
C THR A 353 -17.01 -10.16 14.93
N GLU A 354 -16.85 -8.88 14.62
CA GLU A 354 -16.32 -8.45 13.33
C GLU A 354 -14.94 -9.04 13.05
N PHE A 355 -14.00 -8.88 13.99
CA PHE A 355 -12.64 -9.42 13.81
C PHE A 355 -12.60 -10.95 13.87
N GLN A 356 -13.36 -11.56 14.80
CA GLN A 356 -13.40 -13.02 14.96
C GLN A 356 -13.88 -13.75 13.70
N GLU A 357 -14.81 -13.12 12.96
CA GLU A 357 -15.39 -13.64 11.73
C GLU A 357 -14.67 -13.19 10.44
N THR A 358 -13.77 -12.20 10.53
CA THR A 358 -12.98 -11.69 9.39
C THR A 358 -11.50 -12.03 9.55
N GLY A 359 -10.72 -11.19 10.23
CA GLY A 359 -9.27 -11.34 10.38
C GLY A 359 -8.87 -12.66 11.05
N TYR A 360 -9.58 -13.06 12.11
CA TYR A 360 -9.25 -14.34 12.76
C TYR A 360 -9.62 -15.55 11.88
N LEU A 361 -10.68 -15.46 11.07
CA LEU A 361 -10.98 -16.48 10.06
C LEU A 361 -9.85 -16.58 9.03
N VAL A 362 -9.39 -15.45 8.49
CA VAL A 362 -8.27 -15.40 7.53
C VAL A 362 -7.02 -16.02 8.14
N TYR A 363 -6.64 -15.68 9.37
CA TYR A 363 -5.52 -16.33 10.06
C TYR A 363 -5.66 -17.86 10.06
N ARG A 364 -6.85 -18.38 10.39
CA ARG A 364 -7.10 -19.83 10.46
C ARG A 364 -7.00 -20.49 9.09
N PHE A 365 -7.37 -19.81 8.01
CA PHE A 365 -7.16 -20.33 6.65
C PHE A 365 -5.69 -20.59 6.34
N TYR A 366 -4.82 -19.61 6.61
CA TYR A 366 -3.38 -19.75 6.40
C TYR A 366 -2.79 -20.85 7.28
N ASN A 367 -3.17 -20.89 8.56
CA ASN A 367 -2.64 -21.87 9.52
C ASN A 367 -3.10 -23.30 9.23
N ALA A 368 -4.37 -23.48 8.83
CA ALA A 368 -4.96 -24.80 8.63
C ALA A 368 -4.58 -25.46 7.29
N ALA A 369 -4.20 -24.67 6.27
CA ALA A 369 -3.94 -25.20 4.92
C ALA A 369 -2.50 -25.12 4.44
N LEU A 370 -1.69 -24.17 4.92
CA LEU A 370 -0.40 -23.89 4.28
C LEU A 370 0.78 -24.39 5.11
N ASN A 371 1.79 -24.94 4.43
CA ASN A 371 3.01 -25.47 5.05
C ASN A 371 4.10 -24.39 5.17
N ARG A 372 3.81 -23.29 5.88
CA ARG A 372 4.74 -22.16 6.00
C ARG A 372 5.57 -22.25 7.26
N THR A 373 6.79 -21.71 7.20
CA THR A 373 7.67 -21.53 8.37
C THR A 373 6.91 -20.81 9.49
N ASN A 374 6.91 -21.38 10.70
CA ASN A 374 6.16 -20.91 11.88
C ASN A 374 4.62 -20.93 11.77
N ARG A 375 4.05 -21.36 10.63
CA ARG A 375 2.61 -21.39 10.33
C ARG A 375 1.91 -20.03 10.49
N LEU A 376 2.62 -18.94 10.16
CA LEU A 376 2.09 -17.58 10.25
C LEU A 376 1.78 -17.03 8.84
N PRO A 377 0.63 -16.35 8.64
CA PRO A 377 0.48 -15.48 7.47
C PRO A 377 1.50 -14.33 7.54
N ARG A 378 1.78 -13.71 6.40
CA ARG A 378 2.51 -12.44 6.30
C ARG A 378 1.53 -11.27 6.40
N PHE A 379 2.03 -10.13 6.85
CA PHE A 379 1.23 -8.95 7.14
C PHE A 379 0.40 -8.47 5.94
N ILE A 380 1.02 -8.24 4.76
CA ILE A 380 0.29 -7.61 3.66
C ILE A 380 -0.82 -8.52 3.11
N GLU A 381 -0.53 -9.80 2.88
CA GLU A 381 -1.55 -10.74 2.39
C GLU A 381 -2.67 -10.97 3.42
N PHE A 382 -2.34 -10.95 4.72
CA PHE A 382 -3.33 -11.02 5.79
C PHE A 382 -4.27 -9.81 5.74
N MET A 383 -3.72 -8.60 5.62
CA MET A 383 -4.51 -7.38 5.56
C MET A 383 -5.38 -7.34 4.30
N ARG A 384 -4.83 -7.72 3.14
CA ARG A 384 -5.56 -7.84 1.87
C ARG A 384 -6.76 -8.79 2.01
N ASP A 385 -6.51 -10.00 2.51
CA ASP A 385 -7.54 -11.03 2.62
C ASP A 385 -8.57 -10.67 3.71
N THR A 386 -8.14 -10.04 4.81
CA THR A 386 -9.05 -9.54 5.85
C THR A 386 -9.96 -8.45 5.32
N GLN A 387 -9.42 -7.51 4.55
CA GLN A 387 -10.21 -6.47 3.88
C GLN A 387 -11.23 -7.09 2.91
N ARG A 388 -10.85 -8.15 2.19
CA ARG A 388 -11.76 -8.87 1.29
C ARG A 388 -12.92 -9.55 2.04
N VAL A 389 -12.64 -10.18 3.18
CA VAL A 389 -13.68 -10.84 3.99
C VAL A 389 -14.58 -9.81 4.69
N GLY A 390 -14.03 -8.69 5.14
CA GLY A 390 -14.76 -7.61 5.81
C GLY A 390 -15.43 -6.58 4.90
N ASP A 391 -15.33 -6.71 3.57
CA ASP A 391 -15.81 -5.72 2.61
C ASP A 391 -17.32 -5.45 2.75
N GLY A 392 -17.68 -4.19 3.02
CA GLY A 392 -19.08 -3.79 3.25
C GLY A 392 -19.72 -4.32 4.55
N VAL A 393 -18.95 -4.93 5.46
CA VAL A 393 -19.46 -5.49 6.71
C VAL A 393 -19.37 -4.44 7.84
N ILE A 394 -20.53 -4.07 8.38
CA ILE A 394 -20.65 -3.34 9.65
C ILE A 394 -21.56 -4.17 10.55
N VAL A 395 -21.01 -4.73 11.63
CA VAL A 395 -21.80 -5.58 12.54
C VAL A 395 -22.96 -4.78 13.13
N ASN A 396 -24.14 -5.41 13.16
CA ASN A 396 -25.44 -4.82 13.52
C ASN A 396 -26.09 -3.89 12.48
N ALA A 397 -25.47 -3.61 11.34
CA ALA A 397 -26.14 -2.93 10.23
C ALA A 397 -27.06 -3.89 9.45
N THR A 398 -28.19 -3.43 8.92
CA THR A 398 -29.12 -4.30 8.19
C THR A 398 -28.42 -5.10 7.06
N GLY A 399 -28.58 -6.42 7.06
CA GLY A 399 -28.04 -7.32 6.03
C GLY A 399 -26.58 -7.73 6.19
N TRP A 400 -25.89 -7.30 7.27
CA TRP A 400 -24.45 -7.55 7.45
C TRP A 400 -24.06 -9.03 7.44
N GLN A 401 -24.88 -9.92 8.02
CA GLN A 401 -24.59 -11.36 8.06
C GLN A 401 -24.58 -11.98 6.65
N GLN A 402 -25.50 -11.56 5.79
CA GLN A 402 -25.58 -12.06 4.42
C GLN A 402 -24.38 -11.58 3.60
N GLN A 403 -24.00 -10.32 3.74
CA GLN A 403 -22.81 -9.77 3.08
C GLN A 403 -21.54 -10.50 3.53
N LEU A 404 -21.36 -10.69 4.85
CA LEU A 404 -20.23 -11.43 5.40
C LEU A 404 -20.17 -12.87 4.89
N GLU A 405 -21.30 -13.57 4.84
CA GLU A 405 -21.35 -14.94 4.33
C GLU A 405 -20.98 -15.01 2.84
N GLN A 406 -21.44 -14.07 2.01
CA GLN A 406 -21.03 -13.95 0.61
C GLN A 406 -19.52 -13.72 0.48
N ASN A 407 -18.96 -12.82 1.28
CA ASN A 407 -17.52 -12.53 1.28
C ASN A 407 -16.70 -13.76 1.67
N LYS A 408 -17.10 -14.48 2.72
CA LYS A 408 -16.43 -15.71 3.16
C LYS A 408 -16.44 -16.79 2.09
N GLN A 409 -17.57 -16.97 1.39
CA GLN A 409 -17.66 -17.94 0.29
C GLN A 409 -16.74 -17.57 -0.87
N ALA A 410 -16.73 -16.29 -1.29
CA ALA A 410 -15.86 -15.81 -2.35
C ALA A 410 -14.37 -15.97 -1.99
N PHE A 411 -14.00 -15.56 -0.78
CA PHE A 411 -12.63 -15.72 -0.26
C PHE A 411 -12.21 -17.19 -0.25
N ALA A 412 -13.06 -18.10 0.25
CA ALA A 412 -12.71 -19.51 0.32
C ALA A 412 -12.53 -20.15 -1.06
N GLN A 413 -13.34 -19.75 -2.04
CA GLN A 413 -13.20 -20.19 -3.43
C GLN A 413 -11.90 -19.69 -4.07
N GLU A 414 -11.55 -18.43 -3.84
CA GLU A 414 -10.29 -17.85 -4.33
C GLU A 414 -9.07 -18.48 -3.64
N PHE A 415 -9.12 -18.68 -2.33
CA PHE A 415 -7.98 -19.17 -1.55
C PHE A 415 -7.50 -20.55 -2.05
N VAL A 416 -8.42 -21.45 -2.41
CA VAL A 416 -8.08 -22.79 -2.87
C VAL A 416 -7.56 -22.85 -4.31
N THR A 417 -7.62 -21.75 -5.08
CA THR A 417 -7.02 -21.68 -6.42
C THR A 417 -5.57 -21.21 -6.40
N ARG A 418 -5.08 -20.72 -5.26
CA ARG A 418 -3.73 -20.17 -5.11
C ARG A 418 -2.65 -21.22 -5.41
N PRO A 419 -1.53 -20.85 -6.08
CA PRO A 419 -0.47 -21.79 -6.43
C PRO A 419 0.11 -22.56 -5.24
N GLU A 420 0.30 -21.90 -4.09
CA GLU A 420 0.81 -22.56 -2.88
C GLU A 420 -0.18 -23.60 -2.32
N PHE A 421 -1.49 -23.33 -2.42
CA PHE A 421 -2.53 -24.25 -2.01
C PHE A 421 -2.57 -25.46 -2.96
N LYS A 422 -2.60 -25.22 -4.28
CA LYS A 422 -2.63 -26.29 -5.29
C LYS A 422 -1.37 -27.17 -5.27
N THR A 423 -0.24 -26.63 -4.82
CA THR A 423 0.99 -27.40 -4.62
C THR A 423 0.83 -28.46 -3.53
N LEU A 424 0.18 -28.10 -2.41
CA LEU A 424 -0.08 -29.00 -1.29
C LEU A 424 -1.27 -29.93 -1.56
N TYR A 425 -2.27 -29.41 -2.27
CA TYR A 425 -3.51 -30.09 -2.58
C TYR A 425 -3.78 -30.03 -4.09
N PRO A 426 -3.14 -30.89 -4.90
CA PRO A 426 -3.38 -30.91 -6.34
C PRO A 426 -4.84 -31.23 -6.69
N ASP A 427 -5.29 -30.72 -7.84
CA ASP A 427 -6.65 -30.97 -8.35
C ASP A 427 -6.90 -32.46 -8.66
N ALA A 428 -5.83 -33.26 -8.83
CA ALA A 428 -5.88 -34.70 -9.04
C ALA A 428 -6.22 -35.53 -7.77
N MET A 429 -6.17 -34.94 -6.57
CA MET A 429 -6.57 -35.62 -5.34
C MET A 429 -8.05 -35.99 -5.39
N SER A 430 -8.38 -37.23 -5.03
CA SER A 430 -9.77 -37.61 -4.79
C SER A 430 -10.38 -36.79 -3.64
N PRO A 431 -11.72 -36.65 -3.57
CA PRO A 431 -12.39 -35.97 -2.46
C PRO A 431 -11.94 -36.45 -1.08
N ALA A 432 -11.81 -37.76 -0.89
CA ALA A 432 -11.36 -38.34 0.38
C ALA A 432 -9.91 -37.97 0.72
N GLN A 433 -8.99 -38.09 -0.25
CA GLN A 433 -7.60 -37.70 -0.05
C GLN A 433 -7.48 -36.21 0.29
N PHE A 434 -8.25 -35.35 -0.39
CA PHE A 434 -8.25 -33.91 -0.12
C PHE A 434 -8.75 -33.58 1.28
N VAL A 435 -9.92 -34.12 1.68
CA VAL A 435 -10.49 -33.91 3.01
C VAL A 435 -9.53 -34.40 4.11
N ASP A 436 -9.01 -35.62 3.98
CA ASP A 436 -8.12 -36.21 4.98
C ASP A 436 -6.80 -35.44 5.09
N ALA A 437 -6.21 -35.05 3.96
CA ALA A 437 -4.98 -34.25 3.95
C ALA A 437 -5.18 -32.89 4.61
N LEU A 438 -6.32 -32.24 4.41
CA LEU A 438 -6.58 -30.93 5.00
C LEU A 438 -6.77 -31.02 6.52
N TYR A 439 -7.53 -31.99 7.02
CA TYR A 439 -7.67 -32.23 8.46
C TYR A 439 -6.34 -32.61 9.12
N GLN A 440 -5.56 -33.48 8.47
CA GLN A 440 -4.23 -33.85 8.92
C GLN A 440 -3.31 -32.63 9.01
N HIS A 441 -3.31 -31.76 7.99
CA HIS A 441 -2.50 -30.55 7.97
C HIS A 441 -2.90 -29.56 9.06
N ALA A 442 -4.21 -29.37 9.25
CA ALA A 442 -4.76 -28.58 10.33
C ALA A 442 -4.47 -29.18 11.72
N GLY A 443 -3.93 -30.40 11.80
CA GLY A 443 -3.54 -31.07 13.04
C GLY A 443 -4.74 -31.41 13.92
N ILE A 444 -5.87 -31.75 13.31
CA ILE A 444 -7.10 -32.16 14.00
C ILE A 444 -7.63 -33.46 13.40
N THR A 445 -8.21 -34.31 14.24
CA THR A 445 -8.88 -35.54 13.81
C THR A 445 -10.39 -35.29 13.82
N PRO A 446 -11.07 -35.28 12.65
CA PRO A 446 -12.51 -35.09 12.60
C PRO A 446 -13.25 -36.30 13.16
N SER A 447 -14.42 -36.06 13.74
CA SER A 447 -15.41 -37.13 13.97
C SER A 447 -15.87 -37.74 12.64
N SER A 448 -16.46 -38.94 12.69
CA SER A 448 -17.03 -39.59 11.51
C SER A 448 -18.08 -38.72 10.82
N THR A 449 -18.89 -37.98 11.60
CA THR A 449 -19.91 -37.06 11.09
C THR A 449 -19.28 -35.84 10.42
N GLU A 450 -18.30 -35.18 11.04
CA GLU A 450 -17.62 -34.03 10.44
C GLU A 450 -16.95 -34.40 9.12
N ARG A 451 -16.26 -35.56 9.10
CA ARG A 451 -15.63 -36.07 7.89
C ARG A 451 -16.65 -36.35 6.79
N GLN A 452 -17.77 -37.01 7.11
CA GLN A 452 -18.81 -37.29 6.13
C GLN A 452 -19.41 -36.02 5.55
N VAL A 453 -19.71 -35.03 6.40
CA VAL A 453 -20.25 -33.73 5.95
C VAL A 453 -19.27 -32.98 5.04
N ALA A 454 -17.96 -33.08 5.29
CA ALA A 454 -16.95 -32.52 4.38
C ALA A 454 -16.90 -33.27 3.04
N LEU A 455 -17.08 -34.59 3.02
CA LEU A 455 -17.17 -35.36 1.78
C LEU A 455 -18.44 -35.02 0.99
N ASP A 456 -19.56 -34.82 1.67
CA ASP A 456 -20.85 -34.51 1.05
C ASP A 456 -20.84 -33.16 0.31
N GLU A 457 -19.89 -32.27 0.61
CA GLU A 457 -19.68 -31.04 -0.19
C GLU A 457 -19.39 -31.34 -1.66
N PHE A 458 -18.78 -32.48 -1.96
CA PHE A 458 -18.49 -32.90 -3.33
C PHE A 458 -19.71 -33.46 -4.08
N ASN A 459 -20.86 -33.63 -3.42
CA ASN A 459 -22.13 -33.91 -4.10
C ASN A 459 -22.58 -32.72 -4.97
N THR A 460 -22.05 -31.52 -4.71
CA THR A 460 -22.19 -30.33 -5.56
C THR A 460 -20.79 -29.84 -5.99
N PRO A 461 -20.17 -30.44 -7.02
CA PRO A 461 -18.72 -30.34 -7.25
C PRO A 461 -18.17 -28.91 -7.37
N THR A 462 -18.91 -28.00 -7.99
CA THR A 462 -18.51 -26.60 -8.15
C THR A 462 -18.29 -25.94 -6.79
N GLY A 463 -17.07 -25.50 -6.51
CA GLY A 463 -16.70 -24.83 -5.27
C GLY A 463 -16.54 -25.74 -4.04
N ALA A 464 -16.66 -27.06 -4.18
CA ALA A 464 -16.60 -28.00 -3.05
C ALA A 464 -15.32 -27.87 -2.21
N ARG A 465 -14.16 -27.71 -2.86
CA ARG A 465 -12.87 -27.54 -2.17
C ARG A 465 -12.85 -26.30 -1.25
N GLY A 466 -13.45 -25.20 -1.69
CA GLY A 466 -13.58 -23.97 -0.88
C GLY A 466 -14.51 -24.17 0.32
N ARG A 467 -15.62 -24.90 0.15
CA ARG A 467 -16.54 -25.23 1.26
C ARG A 467 -15.90 -26.16 2.29
N VAL A 468 -15.17 -27.17 1.85
CA VAL A 468 -14.36 -28.03 2.75
C VAL A 468 -13.28 -27.21 3.48
N MET A 469 -12.60 -26.30 2.78
CA MET A 469 -11.63 -25.40 3.41
C MET A 469 -12.24 -24.57 4.53
N ARG A 470 -13.43 -24.00 4.31
CA ARG A 470 -14.19 -23.32 5.36
C ARG A 470 -14.50 -24.21 6.55
N ARG A 471 -14.99 -25.44 6.32
CA ARG A 471 -15.33 -26.38 7.39
C ARG A 471 -14.15 -26.66 8.32
N VAL A 472 -12.94 -26.80 7.77
CA VAL A 472 -11.73 -27.03 8.57
C VAL A 472 -11.31 -25.75 9.32
N ALA A 473 -11.31 -24.58 8.66
CA ALA A 473 -10.92 -23.33 9.29
C ALA A 473 -11.91 -22.83 10.35
N GLU A 474 -13.19 -23.18 10.25
CA GLU A 474 -14.25 -22.85 11.20
C GLU A 474 -14.49 -23.97 12.22
N ASN A 475 -13.69 -25.04 12.19
CA ASN A 475 -13.77 -26.09 13.20
C ASN A 475 -13.44 -25.54 14.59
N GLN A 476 -14.27 -25.88 15.60
CA GLN A 476 -14.15 -25.34 16.95
C GLN A 476 -12.79 -25.66 17.60
N THR A 477 -12.20 -26.82 17.31
CA THR A 477 -10.88 -27.20 17.84
C THR A 477 -9.79 -26.30 17.29
N VAL A 478 -9.81 -26.02 15.97
CA VAL A 478 -8.87 -25.07 15.33
C VAL A 478 -9.09 -23.68 15.89
N PHE A 479 -10.35 -23.25 16.02
CA PHE A 479 -10.72 -21.97 16.60
C PHE A 479 -10.16 -21.77 18.02
N THR A 480 -10.29 -22.75 18.90
CA THR A 480 -9.81 -22.62 20.28
C THR A 480 -8.29 -22.74 20.37
N ARG A 481 -7.68 -23.69 19.65
CA ARG A 481 -6.23 -23.96 19.71
C ARG A 481 -5.39 -22.77 19.22
N GLU A 482 -5.86 -22.11 18.17
CA GLU A 482 -5.08 -21.05 17.51
C GLU A 482 -5.24 -19.67 18.15
N PHE A 483 -6.14 -19.51 19.13
CA PHE A 483 -6.55 -18.20 19.62
C PHE A 483 -5.38 -17.37 20.16
N ASN A 484 -4.58 -17.94 21.07
CA ASN A 484 -3.44 -17.23 21.66
C ASN A 484 -2.38 -16.91 20.59
N ARG A 485 -2.15 -17.81 19.64
CA ARG A 485 -1.17 -17.62 18.55
C ARG A 485 -1.58 -16.45 17.64
N ALA A 486 -2.86 -16.37 17.29
CA ALA A 486 -3.41 -15.28 16.52
C ALA A 486 -3.42 -13.97 17.31
N PHE A 487 -3.79 -14.00 18.59
CA PHE A 487 -3.79 -12.81 19.45
C PHE A 487 -2.41 -12.16 19.55
N VAL A 488 -1.35 -12.97 19.72
CA VAL A 488 0.03 -12.47 19.71
C VAL A 488 0.40 -11.91 18.34
N LEU A 489 0.04 -12.60 17.25
CA LEU A 489 0.35 -12.11 15.90
C LEU A 489 -0.31 -10.75 15.63
N MET A 490 -1.52 -10.54 16.13
CA MET A 490 -2.23 -9.26 15.99
C MET A 490 -1.58 -8.12 16.77
N GLN A 491 -0.69 -8.40 17.72
CA GLN A 491 0.11 -7.32 18.31
C GLN A 491 1.14 -6.77 17.28
N TYR A 492 1.74 -7.66 16.49
CA TYR A 492 2.66 -7.28 15.42
C TYR A 492 1.92 -6.66 14.23
N PHE A 493 0.77 -7.22 13.84
CA PHE A 493 0.04 -6.73 12.67
C PHE A 493 -0.79 -5.48 12.97
N GLY A 494 -1.45 -5.41 14.12
CA GLY A 494 -2.24 -4.25 14.51
C GLY A 494 -1.34 -3.07 14.88
N TYR A 495 -0.45 -3.24 15.87
CA TYR A 495 0.36 -2.12 16.37
C TYR A 495 1.61 -1.87 15.53
N LEU A 496 2.40 -2.90 15.21
CA LEU A 496 3.70 -2.68 14.56
C LEU A 496 3.61 -2.66 13.04
N ARG A 497 2.46 -3.06 12.48
CA ARG A 497 2.18 -3.19 11.05
C ARG A 497 3.19 -4.04 10.30
N ARG A 498 3.90 -5.00 10.92
CA ARG A 498 4.99 -5.78 10.29
C ARG A 498 4.93 -7.26 10.64
N ASN A 499 5.74 -8.08 9.96
CA ASN A 499 5.90 -9.47 10.34
C ASN A 499 6.76 -9.59 11.61
N PRO A 500 6.54 -10.62 12.46
CA PRO A 500 7.34 -10.77 13.67
C PRO A 500 8.83 -10.99 13.45
N ASP A 501 9.21 -11.47 12.26
CA ASP A 501 10.59 -11.71 11.83
C ASP A 501 11.15 -10.63 10.90
N ASP A 502 10.38 -9.57 10.59
CA ASP A 502 10.93 -8.39 9.93
C ASP A 502 11.90 -7.67 10.90
N PRO A 503 12.86 -6.88 10.38
CA PRO A 503 13.65 -5.98 11.22
C PRO A 503 12.76 -5.16 12.16
N PRO A 504 13.18 -4.94 13.43
CA PRO A 504 14.52 -5.20 13.97
C PRO A 504 14.76 -6.64 14.47
N ASP A 505 13.73 -7.50 14.57
CA ASP A 505 13.86 -8.82 15.21
C ASP A 505 14.66 -9.83 14.36
N ASN A 506 14.46 -9.83 13.05
CA ASN A 506 15.10 -10.76 12.09
C ASN A 506 14.86 -12.26 12.38
N ASN A 507 13.95 -12.60 13.31
CA ASN A 507 13.53 -13.94 13.69
C ASN A 507 12.23 -13.87 14.52
N VAL A 508 11.65 -15.02 14.89
CA VAL A 508 10.38 -15.07 15.64
C VAL A 508 10.51 -15.21 17.17
N SER A 509 11.69 -14.94 17.74
CA SER A 509 11.92 -15.15 19.18
C SER A 509 11.04 -14.24 20.04
N GLY A 510 10.84 -12.98 19.65
CA GLY A 510 9.92 -12.05 20.32
C GLY A 510 8.47 -12.57 20.31
N TYR A 511 8.01 -13.09 19.18
CA TYR A 511 6.69 -13.71 19.07
C TYR A 511 6.54 -14.91 20.01
N ASN A 512 7.54 -15.80 20.02
CA ASN A 512 7.52 -16.99 20.87
C ASN A 512 7.58 -16.64 22.37
N PHE A 513 8.33 -15.60 22.75
CA PHE A 513 8.34 -15.07 24.11
C PHE A 513 6.94 -14.64 24.54
N TRP A 514 6.28 -13.81 23.73
CA TRP A 514 4.94 -13.29 24.03
C TRP A 514 3.89 -14.40 24.07
N LEU A 515 3.96 -15.37 23.15
CA LEU A 515 3.09 -16.54 23.16
C LEU A 515 3.28 -17.37 24.43
N GLY A 516 4.53 -17.62 24.83
CA GLY A 516 4.86 -18.32 26.07
C GLY A 516 4.30 -17.60 27.30
N LYS A 517 4.51 -16.27 27.38
CA LYS A 517 4.00 -15.43 28.47
C LYS A 517 2.46 -15.46 28.53
N LEU A 518 1.78 -15.31 27.39
CA LEU A 518 0.31 -15.36 27.34
C LEU A 518 -0.23 -16.71 27.81
N ASN A 519 0.40 -17.81 27.38
CA ASN A 519 0.02 -19.16 27.80
C ASN A 519 0.26 -19.38 29.30
N GLN A 520 1.33 -18.85 29.88
CA GLN A 520 1.60 -18.92 31.32
C GLN A 520 0.47 -18.28 32.15
N PHE A 521 -0.14 -17.22 31.63
CA PHE A 521 -1.29 -16.55 32.26
C PHE A 521 -2.64 -17.04 31.74
N GLY A 522 -2.70 -18.23 31.11
CA GLY A 522 -3.96 -18.84 30.66
C GLY A 522 -4.72 -18.02 29.62
N GLY A 523 -4.04 -17.22 28.80
CA GLY A 523 -4.68 -16.32 27.83
C GLY A 523 -5.06 -14.94 28.39
N ASN A 524 -4.79 -14.66 29.67
CA ASN A 524 -5.08 -13.35 30.25
C ASN A 524 -4.05 -12.30 29.79
N TYR A 525 -4.44 -11.51 28.79
CA TYR A 525 -3.58 -10.48 28.20
C TYR A 525 -3.20 -9.34 29.16
N GLN A 526 -4.04 -9.05 30.16
CA GLN A 526 -3.77 -8.02 31.18
C GLN A 526 -2.69 -8.50 32.14
N ALA A 527 -2.84 -9.73 32.66
CA ALA A 527 -1.83 -10.35 33.54
C ALA A 527 -0.50 -10.59 32.81
N ALA A 528 -0.56 -10.90 31.51
CA ALA A 528 0.62 -10.98 30.66
C ALA A 528 1.22 -9.60 30.29
N GLU A 529 0.55 -8.49 30.61
CA GLU A 529 0.87 -7.11 30.22
C GLU A 529 1.10 -6.92 28.71
N MET A 530 0.49 -7.78 27.90
CA MET A 530 0.82 -7.88 26.47
C MET A 530 0.39 -6.64 25.71
N VAL A 531 -0.92 -6.34 25.72
CA VAL A 531 -1.47 -5.18 24.98
C VAL A 531 -0.81 -3.88 25.45
N LYS A 532 -0.60 -3.74 26.76
CA LYS A 532 0.10 -2.59 27.34
C LYS A 532 1.50 -2.42 26.74
N ALA A 533 2.30 -3.49 26.69
CA ALA A 533 3.68 -3.42 26.21
C ALA A 533 3.77 -2.95 24.76
N PHE A 534 2.85 -3.37 23.89
CA PHE A 534 2.81 -2.90 22.50
C PHE A 534 2.29 -1.46 22.39
N LEU A 535 1.26 -1.08 23.15
CA LEU A 535 0.71 0.28 23.18
C LEU A 535 1.72 1.34 23.63
N VAL A 536 2.60 1.01 24.57
CA VAL A 536 3.63 1.95 25.07
C VAL A 536 4.98 1.79 24.37
N SER A 537 5.11 0.84 23.44
CA SER A 537 6.35 0.60 22.72
C SER A 537 6.76 1.83 21.90
N SER A 538 8.06 2.11 21.86
CA SER A 538 8.60 3.18 21.02
C SER A 538 8.25 2.96 19.55
N GLU A 539 8.28 1.71 19.09
CA GLU A 539 7.98 1.35 17.71
C GLU A 539 6.53 1.70 17.32
N TYR A 540 5.54 1.40 18.17
CA TYR A 540 4.16 1.79 17.91
C TYR A 540 3.98 3.31 17.93
N ARG A 541 4.51 3.99 18.95
CA ARG A 541 4.35 5.45 19.11
C ARG A 541 5.00 6.23 17.96
N GLN A 542 6.15 5.79 17.47
CA GLN A 542 6.88 6.39 16.34
C GLN A 542 6.13 6.36 15.01
N ARG A 543 5.06 5.56 14.89
CA ARG A 543 4.17 5.61 13.71
C ARG A 543 3.45 6.94 13.57
N PHE A 544 3.23 7.66 14.67
CA PHE A 544 2.36 8.83 14.72
C PHE A 544 3.09 10.12 15.10
N GLY A 545 4.31 10.01 15.60
CA GLY A 545 5.12 11.14 16.04
C GLY A 545 6.23 10.70 16.99
N PRO A 546 7.10 11.62 17.41
CA PRO A 546 8.13 11.35 18.42
C PRO A 546 7.56 10.87 19.76
#